data_AF-A0A8H3M8S2-F1
#
_entry.id   AF-A0A8H3M8S2-F1
#
_cell.length_a   1.000
_cell.length_b   1.000
_cell.length_c   1.000
_cell.angle_alpha   90.00
_cell.angle_beta   90.00
_cell.angle_gamma   90.00
#
_symmetry.space_group_name_H-M   'P 1'
#
loop_
_entity.id
_entity.type
_entity.pdbx_description
1 polymer ?
#
loop_
_entity_poly.entity_id
_entity_poly.type
_entity_poly.pdbx_seq_one_letter_code
_entity_poly.pdbx_strand_id
1 'polypeptide(L)'
;MDETPIWFDIAGNMTINNKGDKTVHIRITGNDKNRFTVVLTCSADGSKYPPICIFKGKQLPREEVIPKGVICWFQENGWMTSDLMKKYIEFLFRLRMAENLSKEPAMMVTV
;
A
#
# COMPACT_ATOMS: atom_id res chain seq x y z
N MET A 1 -9.05 9.21 3.27
CA MET A 1 -8.38 7.90 3.21
C MET A 1 -9.14 7.05 2.22
N ASP A 2 -8.43 6.28 1.41
CA ASP A 2 -9.04 5.24 0.58
C ASP A 2 -8.17 3.96 0.60
N GLU A 3 -8.80 2.82 0.33
CA GLU A 3 -8.18 1.49 0.32
C GLU A 3 -8.23 0.92 -1.09
N THR A 4 -7.07 0.49 -1.60
CA THR A 4 -6.95 -0.06 -2.96
C THR A 4 -6.15 -1.36 -2.96
N PRO A 5 -6.61 -2.42 -3.66
CA PRO A 5 -5.81 -3.62 -3.85
C PRO A 5 -4.68 -3.36 -4.85
N ILE A 6 -3.48 -3.82 -4.52
CA ILE A 6 -2.33 -3.88 -5.45
C ILE A 6 -1.90 -5.34 -5.63
N TRP A 7 -1.76 -5.76 -6.88
CA TRP A 7 -1.35 -7.11 -7.27
C TRP A 7 0.16 -7.25 -7.29
N PHE A 8 0.66 -8.44 -6.93
CA PHE A 8 2.10 -8.72 -6.97
C PHE A 8 2.64 -8.84 -8.39
N ASP A 9 1.87 -9.47 -9.29
CA ASP A 9 2.16 -9.45 -10.72
C ASP A 9 1.21 -8.47 -11.41
N ILE A 10 1.75 -7.36 -11.90
CA ILE A 10 1.03 -6.45 -12.80
C ILE A 10 1.51 -6.75 -14.22
N ALA A 11 0.91 -7.77 -14.85
CA ALA A 11 1.23 -8.13 -16.22
C ALA A 11 0.77 -7.03 -17.18
N GLY A 12 1.71 -6.44 -17.92
CA GLY A 12 1.39 -5.45 -18.95
C GLY A 12 0.62 -6.06 -20.12
N ASN A 13 -0.13 -5.24 -20.83
CA ASN A 13 -0.82 -5.60 -22.08
C ASN A 13 0.08 -5.47 -23.32
N MET A 14 1.36 -5.12 -23.13
CA MET A 14 2.33 -4.93 -24.20
C MET A 14 3.49 -5.90 -24.02
N THR A 15 3.84 -6.59 -25.10
CA THR A 15 4.94 -7.56 -25.17
C THR A 15 5.85 -7.24 -26.36
N ILE A 16 7.13 -7.57 -26.24
CA ILE A 16 8.13 -7.40 -27.31
C ILE A 16 8.63 -8.79 -27.70
N ASN A 17 8.37 -9.19 -28.95
CA ASN A 17 8.72 -10.50 -29.50
C ASN A 17 9.29 -10.39 -30.91
N ASN A 18 9.89 -11.49 -31.40
CA ASN A 18 10.38 -11.56 -32.77
C ASN A 18 9.21 -11.55 -33.75
N LYS A 19 9.40 -10.84 -34.88
CA LYS A 19 8.39 -10.74 -35.93
C LYS A 19 8.12 -12.12 -36.52
N GLY A 20 6.87 -12.57 -36.47
CA GLY A 20 6.42 -13.87 -37.00
C GLY A 20 6.05 -14.90 -35.92
N ASP A 21 6.33 -14.62 -34.65
CA ASP A 21 5.89 -15.46 -33.54
C ASP A 21 4.36 -15.47 -33.42
N LYS A 22 3.76 -16.67 -33.40
CA LYS A 22 2.31 -16.85 -33.26
C LYS A 22 1.84 -16.84 -31.80
N THR A 23 2.74 -17.16 -30.88
CA THR A 23 2.46 -17.28 -29.44
C THR A 23 3.49 -16.48 -28.66
N VAL A 24 3.01 -15.55 -27.84
CA VAL A 24 3.86 -14.76 -26.94
C VAL A 24 3.59 -15.21 -25.51
N HIS A 25 4.60 -15.79 -24.86
CA HIS A 25 4.50 -16.19 -23.46
C HIS A 25 4.79 -15.00 -22.56
N ILE A 26 3.79 -14.55 -21.80
CA ILE A 26 3.96 -13.51 -20.79
C ILE A 26 4.65 -14.14 -19.58
N ARG A 27 5.82 -13.61 -19.21
CA ARG A 27 6.54 -14.04 -18.01
C ARG A 27 5.96 -13.33 -16.79
N ILE A 28 5.11 -14.03 -16.06
CA ILE A 28 4.64 -13.65 -14.72
C ILE A 28 5.29 -14.57 -13.68
N THR A 29 5.27 -14.18 -12.41
CA THR A 29 5.80 -15.01 -11.32
C THR A 29 4.85 -16.13 -10.90
N GLY A 30 3.65 -16.17 -11.49
CA GLY A 30 2.57 -17.10 -11.13
C GLY A 30 1.78 -16.63 -9.91
N ASN A 31 1.93 -15.35 -9.58
CA ASN A 31 1.40 -14.71 -8.37
C ASN A 31 0.32 -13.68 -8.70
N ASP A 32 -0.27 -13.78 -9.89
CA ASP A 32 -1.26 -12.90 -10.50
C ASP A 32 -2.55 -12.76 -9.68
N LYS A 33 -2.87 -13.74 -8.85
CA LYS A 33 -4.03 -13.68 -7.95
C LYS A 33 -3.72 -13.10 -6.57
N ASN A 34 -2.44 -13.01 -6.20
CA ASN A 34 -2.06 -12.49 -4.91
C ASN A 34 -1.96 -10.96 -4.95
N ARG A 35 -2.56 -10.35 -3.94
CA ARG A 35 -2.65 -8.91 -3.76
C ARG A 35 -2.45 -8.55 -2.30
N PHE A 36 -2.10 -7.29 -2.07
CA PHE A 36 -2.07 -6.67 -0.75
C PHE A 36 -2.90 -5.39 -0.80
N THR A 37 -3.33 -4.91 0.37
CA THR A 37 -4.13 -3.69 0.46
C THR A 37 -3.20 -2.51 0.66
N VAL A 38 -3.35 -1.45 -0.13
CA VAL A 38 -2.69 -0.17 0.08
C VAL A 38 -3.70 0.83 0.61
N VAL A 39 -3.35 1.49 1.71
CA VAL A 39 -4.13 2.57 2.30
C VAL A 39 -3.43 3.88 2.00
N LEU A 40 -4.13 4.79 1.33
CA LEU A 40 -3.64 6.11 0.97
C LEU A 40 -4.43 7.18 1.72
N THR A 41 -3.74 8.20 2.23
CA THR A 41 -4.39 9.33 2.91
C THR A 41 -3.72 10.64 2.50
N CYS A 42 -4.55 11.64 2.23
CA CYS A 42 -4.15 13.02 2.09
C CYS A 42 -5.01 13.92 2.99
N SER A 43 -4.48 15.09 3.28
CA SER A 43 -5.19 16.18 3.94
C SER A 43 -5.69 17.21 2.92
N ALA A 44 -6.67 18.02 3.34
CA ALA A 44 -7.31 19.02 2.48
C ALA A 44 -6.36 20.14 2.02
N ASP A 45 -5.25 20.34 2.73
CA ASP A 45 -4.14 21.24 2.37
C ASP A 45 -3.24 20.67 1.25
N GLY A 46 -3.52 19.44 0.78
CA GLY A 46 -2.72 18.73 -0.21
C GLY A 46 -1.59 17.89 0.36
N SER A 47 -1.35 17.91 1.67
CA SER A 47 -0.34 17.10 2.35
C SER A 47 -0.67 15.61 2.20
N LYS A 48 0.35 14.80 1.89
CA LYS A 48 0.21 13.34 1.69
C LYS A 48 0.92 12.60 2.81
N TYR A 49 0.24 11.63 3.39
CA TYR A 49 0.83 10.78 4.43
C TYR A 49 1.51 9.55 3.80
N PRO A 50 2.49 8.94 4.49
CA PRO A 50 3.12 7.71 4.00
C PRO A 50 2.08 6.63 3.69
N PRO A 51 2.18 5.93 2.55
CA PRO A 51 1.29 4.83 2.23
C PRO A 51 1.47 3.69 3.23
N ILE A 52 0.36 3.02 3.57
CA ILE A 52 0.39 1.78 4.35
C ILE A 52 0.12 0.61 3.43
N CYS A 53 1.02 -0.37 3.42
CA CYS A 53 0.84 -1.64 2.75
C CYS A 53 0.47 -2.72 3.77
N ILE A 54 -0.72 -3.29 3.64
CA ILE A 54 -1.24 -4.37 4.51
C ILE A 54 -1.12 -5.68 3.76
N PHE A 55 -0.18 -6.50 4.18
CA PHE A 55 0.04 -7.83 3.63
C PHE A 55 -0.75 -8.88 4.40
N LYS A 56 -1.22 -9.91 3.68
CA LYS A 56 -1.80 -11.09 4.29
C LYS A 56 -0.73 -11.85 5.08
N GLY A 57 -0.96 -12.09 6.36
CA GLY A 57 -0.06 -12.86 7.22
C GLY A 57 0.11 -12.26 8.61
N LYS A 58 1.15 -12.69 9.31
CA LYS A 58 1.44 -12.26 10.70
C LYS A 58 2.69 -11.39 10.83
N GLN A 59 3.64 -11.50 9.89
CA GLN A 59 4.92 -10.79 9.96
C GLN A 59 5.62 -10.77 8.60
N LEU A 60 6.62 -9.91 8.49
CA LEU A 60 7.52 -9.81 7.35
C LEU A 60 8.28 -11.14 7.17
N PRO A 61 8.35 -11.69 5.95
CA PRO A 61 9.23 -12.83 5.67
C PRO A 61 10.69 -12.53 6.04
N ARG A 62 11.45 -13.58 6.34
CA ARG A 62 12.88 -13.43 6.62
C ARG A 62 13.57 -12.86 5.39
N GLU A 63 14.58 -12.02 5.63
CA GLU A 63 15.44 -11.40 4.60
C GLU A 63 14.78 -10.27 3.78
N GLU A 64 13.49 -10.02 3.97
CA GLU A 64 12.82 -8.87 3.35
C GLU A 64 13.09 -7.58 4.13
N VAL A 65 13.20 -6.47 3.40
CA VAL A 65 13.42 -5.14 3.97
C VAL A 65 12.30 -4.21 3.50
N ILE A 66 11.68 -3.51 4.44
CA ILE A 66 10.63 -2.53 4.11
C ILE A 66 11.30 -1.30 3.49
N PRO A 67 10.90 -0.87 2.27
CA PRO A 67 11.41 0.35 1.66
C PRO A 67 11.16 1.58 2.53
N LYS A 68 12.08 2.55 2.49
CA LYS A 68 11.89 3.84 3.19
C LYS A 68 10.66 4.56 2.65
N GLY A 69 9.94 5.24 3.53
CA GLY A 69 8.76 6.05 3.18
C GLY A 69 7.46 5.24 3.04
N VAL A 70 7.48 3.94 3.32
CA VAL A 70 6.30 3.07 3.34
C VAL A 70 6.13 2.43 4.71
N ILE A 71 4.89 2.33 5.17
CA ILE A 71 4.55 1.61 6.39
C ILE A 71 4.04 0.22 5.98
N CYS A 72 4.56 -0.84 6.58
CA CYS A 72 4.17 -2.21 6.27
C CYS A 72 3.51 -2.86 7.49
N TRP A 73 2.27 -3.33 7.32
CA TRP A 73 1.50 -4.04 8.33
C TRP A 73 1.11 -5.43 7.85
N PHE A 74 0.87 -6.32 8.81
CA PHE A 74 0.47 -7.70 8.57
C PHE A 74 -0.86 -7.97 9.25
N GLN A 75 -1.81 -8.50 8.48
CA GLN A 75 -3.15 -8.85 8.95
C GLN A 75 -3.53 -10.21 8.34
N GLU A 76 -4.22 -11.05 9.11
CA GLU A 76 -4.48 -12.45 8.74
C GLU A 76 -5.15 -12.64 7.38
N ASN A 77 -6.02 -11.71 7.01
CA ASN A 77 -6.73 -11.70 5.73
C ASN A 77 -6.08 -10.73 4.72
N GLY A 78 -5.31 -9.73 5.18
CA GLY A 78 -4.65 -8.71 4.35
C GLY A 78 -5.48 -7.44 4.07
N TRP A 79 -6.39 -7.05 4.97
CA TRP A 79 -7.35 -5.96 4.79
C TRP A 79 -7.27 -5.03 6.01
N MET A 80 -7.77 -3.81 5.88
CA MET A 80 -7.88 -2.90 7.01
C MET A 80 -8.93 -3.39 8.00
N THR A 81 -8.62 -3.31 9.29
CA THR A 81 -9.56 -3.64 10.39
C THR A 81 -9.73 -2.45 11.31
N SER A 82 -10.77 -2.46 12.14
CA SER A 82 -11.02 -1.40 13.12
C SER A 82 -9.83 -1.16 14.07
N ASP A 83 -9.10 -2.20 14.43
CA ASP A 83 -7.92 -2.07 15.31
C ASP A 83 -6.71 -1.49 14.57
N LEU A 84 -6.52 -1.83 13.29
CA LEU A 84 -5.52 -1.19 12.44
C LEU A 84 -5.87 0.29 12.17
N MET A 85 -7.16 0.61 12.00
CA MET A 85 -7.64 1.99 11.88
C MET A 85 -7.33 2.83 13.13
N LYS A 86 -7.56 2.29 14.32
CA LYS A 86 -7.19 2.98 15.57
C LYS A 86 -5.69 3.24 15.64
N LYS A 87 -4.87 2.21 15.36
CA LYS A 87 -3.40 2.35 15.29
C LYS A 87 -2.98 3.40 14.26
N TYR A 88 -3.69 3.49 13.14
CA TYR A 88 -3.39 4.48 12.11
C TYR A 88 -3.69 5.90 12.57
N ILE A 89 -4.84 6.13 13.20
CA ILE A 89 -5.20 7.45 13.74
C ILE A 89 -4.18 7.88 14.79
N GLU A 90 -3.76 6.97 15.68
CA GLU A 90 -2.70 7.25 16.66
C GLU A 90 -1.36 7.59 15.99
N PHE A 91 -0.98 6.86 14.93
CA PHE A 91 0.22 7.14 14.15
C PHE A 91 0.16 8.54 13.51
N LEU A 92 -0.95 8.89 12.86
CA LEU A 92 -1.13 10.20 12.24
C LEU A 92 -1.04 11.33 13.26
N PHE A 93 -1.66 11.15 14.42
CA PHE A 93 -1.58 12.12 15.50
C PHE A 93 -0.13 12.34 15.96
N ARG A 94 0.64 11.26 16.13
CA ARG A 94 2.08 11.34 16.48
C ARG A 94 2.91 12.02 15.40
N LEU A 95 2.64 11.72 14.13
CA LEU A 95 3.33 12.33 12.99
C LEU A 95 3.09 13.85 12.96
N ARG A 96 1.84 14.28 13.09
CA ARG A 96 1.49 15.71 13.18
C ARG A 96 2.10 16.40 14.40
N MET A 97 2.20 15.71 15.54
CA MET A 97 2.89 16.23 16.73
C MET A 97 4.38 16.46 16.48
N ALA A 98 5.06 15.51 15.82
CA ALA A 98 6.47 15.63 15.48
C ALA A 98 6.75 16.79 14.51
N GLU A 99 5.80 17.11 13.65
CA GLU A 99 5.87 18.23 12.69
C GLU A 99 5.39 19.57 13.28
N ASN A 100 5.05 19.63 14.57
CA ASN A 100 4.46 20.80 15.25
C ASN A 100 3.10 21.26 14.69
N LEU A 101 2.39 20.39 13.94
CA LEU A 101 1.08 20.66 13.32
C LEU A 101 -0.09 20.22 14.21
N SER A 102 0.18 19.95 15.49
CA SER A 102 -0.80 19.36 16.41
C SER A 102 -1.97 20.28 16.77
N LYS A 103 -1.72 21.58 16.79
CA LYS A 103 -2.73 22.61 17.06
C LYS A 103 -3.44 23.08 15.80
N GLU A 104 -2.92 22.70 14.63
CA GLU A 104 -3.53 23.04 13.37
C GLU A 104 -4.66 22.05 13.06
N PRO A 105 -5.87 22.54 12.76
CA PRO A 105 -6.95 21.66 12.34
C PRO A 105 -6.56 20.99 11.03
N ALA A 106 -6.84 19.70 10.91
CA ALA A 106 -6.74 19.01 9.63
C ALA A 106 -7.96 18.18 9.34
N MET A 107 -8.35 18.27 8.08
CA MET A 107 -9.36 17.43 7.48
C MET A 107 -8.65 16.40 6.61
N MET A 108 -8.82 15.12 6.94
CA MET A 108 -8.42 14.04 6.05
C MET A 108 -9.49 13.89 4.98
N VAL A 109 -9.06 13.85 3.71
CA VAL A 109 -9.96 13.76 2.57
C VAL A 109 -10.05 12.30 2.15
N THR A 110 -11.27 11.82 1.95
CA THR A 110 -11.59 10.54 1.30
C THR A 110 -11.92 10.83 -0.16
N VAL A 111 -11.41 10.01 -1.08
CA VAL A 111 -11.69 10.13 -2.51
C VAL A 111 -12.97 9.38 -2.84
#